data_AF-A0A0L7K540-F1
#
_entry.id   AF-A0A0L7K540-F1
#
_cell.length_a   1.000
_cell.length_b   1.000
_cell.length_c   1.000
_cell.angle_alpha   90.00
_cell.angle_beta   90.00
_cell.angle_gamma   90.00
#
_symmetry.space_group_name_H-M   'P 1'
#
loop_
_entity.id
_entity.type
_entity.pdbx_description
1 polymer ?
#
loop_
_entity_poly.entity_id
_entity_poly.type
_entity_poly.pdbx_seq_one_letter_code
_entity_poly.pdbx_strand_id
1 'polypeptide(L)'
;MMRLTLFILVVGLCHDASKATECNSRGRFPNNDEADCRGYTMCLPMGGTFMQYKLTCPLGSVYSHVEQQCTTSTSYRCLPSYVCNNTGSFQDSMNENCTSFISCVQGLSDFVTARKSECPASQVFSPGEGICVNETEYICKPAIETTTVTFEVTELSTAGSENAIDSFQGSRETPLNSVGDVRSNVFIVIVM
;
A
#
# COMPACT_ATOMS: atom_id res chain seq x y z
N MET A 1 -21.99 34.25 -50.82
CA MET A 1 -21.11 33.08 -50.57
C MET A 1 -19.72 33.53 -50.12
N MET A 2 -19.57 34.09 -48.92
CA MET A 2 -18.26 34.43 -48.34
C MET A 2 -18.37 34.73 -46.83
N ARG A 3 -19.07 33.87 -46.08
CA ARG A 3 -19.17 33.99 -44.61
C ARG A 3 -19.04 32.65 -43.87
N LEU A 4 -18.84 31.55 -44.59
CA LEU A 4 -18.75 30.20 -44.02
C LEU A 4 -17.30 29.70 -43.88
N THR A 5 -16.34 30.30 -44.59
CA THR A 5 -14.92 29.93 -44.53
C THR A 5 -14.17 30.56 -43.35
N LEU A 6 -14.71 31.63 -42.74
CA LEU A 6 -14.08 32.27 -41.57
C LEU A 6 -14.29 31.47 -40.27
N PHE A 7 -15.39 30.73 -40.16
CA PHE A 7 -15.67 29.91 -38.97
C PHE A 7 -14.77 28.67 -38.89
N ILE A 8 -14.35 28.10 -40.01
CA ILE A 8 -13.51 26.89 -40.04
C ILE A 8 -12.06 27.19 -39.61
N LEU A 9 -11.60 28.43 -39.77
CA LEU A 9 -10.25 28.86 -39.37
C LEU A 9 -10.07 29.04 -37.86
N VAL A 10 -11.18 29.20 -37.10
CA VAL A 10 -11.13 29.39 -35.64
C VAL A 10 -11.17 28.06 -34.87
N VAL A 11 -11.75 27.00 -35.45
CA VAL A 11 -11.90 25.69 -34.78
C VAL A 11 -10.64 24.82 -34.89
N GLY A 12 -9.70 25.15 -35.79
CA GLY A 12 -8.49 24.36 -36.05
C GLY A 12 -7.30 24.58 -35.11
N LEU A 13 -7.40 25.46 -34.09
CA LEU A 13 -6.29 25.80 -33.19
C LEU A 13 -6.47 25.37 -31.75
N CYS A 14 -7.57 24.70 -31.39
CA CYS A 14 -7.69 24.03 -30.10
C CYS A 14 -6.97 22.68 -30.13
N HIS A 15 -5.65 22.71 -30.28
CA HIS A 15 -4.85 21.62 -29.70
C HIS A 15 -4.90 21.85 -28.20
N ASP A 16 -5.48 20.90 -27.47
CA ASP A 16 -5.34 20.76 -26.02
C ASP A 16 -3.85 20.57 -25.69
N ALA A 17 -3.09 21.66 -25.73
CA ALA A 17 -1.84 21.75 -25.01
C ALA A 17 -2.22 21.84 -23.54
N SER A 18 -2.48 20.69 -22.91
CA SER A 18 -2.58 20.60 -21.46
C SER A 18 -1.26 21.11 -20.90
N LYS A 19 -1.24 22.36 -20.45
CA LYS A 19 -0.11 22.92 -19.72
C LYS A 19 0.07 22.03 -18.50
N ALA A 20 1.18 21.31 -18.43
CA ALA A 20 1.46 20.44 -17.32
C ALA A 20 1.77 21.30 -16.10
N THR A 21 0.76 21.59 -15.27
CA THR A 21 0.99 22.28 -14.00
C THR A 21 1.81 21.40 -13.03
N GLU A 22 1.81 20.08 -13.25
CA GLU A 22 2.44 19.11 -12.34
C GLU A 22 3.88 18.74 -12.72
N CYS A 23 4.23 18.82 -14.01
CA CYS A 23 5.59 18.48 -14.45
C CYS A 23 6.55 19.64 -14.17
N ASN A 24 7.46 19.44 -13.23
CA ASN A 24 8.52 20.42 -12.89
C ASN A 24 9.90 20.02 -13.44
N SER A 25 10.04 18.78 -13.93
CA SER A 25 11.28 18.26 -14.49
C SER A 25 11.00 17.24 -15.59
N ARG A 26 11.99 17.04 -16.46
CA ARG A 26 11.94 15.97 -17.47
C ARG A 26 12.07 14.62 -16.75
N GLY A 27 11.22 13.68 -17.09
CA GLY A 27 11.31 12.33 -16.52
C GLY A 27 10.06 11.51 -16.77
N ARG A 28 10.06 10.29 -16.22
CA ARG A 28 8.85 9.49 -16.06
C ARG A 28 8.60 9.32 -14.57
N PHE A 29 7.36 9.51 -14.19
CA PHE A 29 6.93 9.51 -12.79
C PHE A 29 5.76 8.55 -12.65
N PRO A 30 5.63 7.84 -11.52
CA PRO A 30 4.41 7.11 -11.22
C PRO A 30 3.17 7.99 -11.43
N ASN A 31 2.08 7.37 -11.86
CA ASN A 31 0.76 7.97 -11.89
C ASN A 31 -0.25 6.99 -11.26
N ASN A 32 -1.13 7.49 -10.40
CA ASN A 32 -2.14 6.71 -9.68
C ASN A 32 -3.55 6.78 -10.32
N ASP A 33 -3.66 7.32 -11.53
CA ASP A 33 -4.89 7.28 -12.35
C ASP A 33 -5.32 5.84 -12.68
N GLU A 34 -4.38 4.89 -12.60
CA GLU A 34 -4.58 3.47 -12.85
C GLU A 34 -4.29 2.66 -11.59
N ALA A 35 -5.09 1.62 -11.36
CA ALA A 35 -4.82 0.66 -10.31
C ALA A 35 -3.49 -0.08 -10.52
N ASP A 36 -3.01 -0.73 -9.45
CA ASP A 36 -1.87 -1.66 -9.47
C ASP A 36 -0.55 -1.04 -9.97
N CYS A 37 -0.36 0.27 -9.74
CA CYS A 37 0.85 1.02 -10.12
C CYS A 37 1.18 0.94 -11.63
N ARG A 38 0.19 0.70 -12.49
CA ARG A 38 0.38 0.57 -13.95
C ARG A 38 0.52 1.92 -14.64
N GLY A 39 -0.04 2.97 -14.04
CA GLY A 39 0.00 4.32 -14.56
C GLY A 39 1.38 4.95 -14.39
N TYR A 40 1.82 5.68 -15.40
CA TYR A 40 2.94 6.58 -15.31
C TYR A 40 2.75 7.79 -16.21
N THR A 41 3.44 8.86 -15.87
CA THR A 41 3.39 10.11 -16.59
C THR A 41 4.76 10.45 -17.11
N MET A 42 4.86 10.73 -18.41
CA MET A 42 6.08 11.20 -19.06
C MET A 42 6.04 12.72 -19.24
N CYS A 43 7.01 13.39 -18.64
CA CYS A 43 7.19 14.84 -18.73
C CYS A 43 8.30 15.17 -19.74
N LEU A 44 7.97 15.94 -20.78
CA LEU A 44 8.90 16.35 -21.83
C LEU A 44 8.99 17.88 -21.92
N PRO A 45 10.20 18.46 -22.05
CA PRO A 45 10.36 19.91 -22.14
C PRO A 45 9.84 20.43 -23.48
N MET A 46 9.07 21.52 -23.43
CA MET A 46 8.51 22.22 -24.59
C MET A 46 8.52 23.73 -24.35
N GLY A 47 9.42 24.44 -25.04
CA GLY A 47 9.42 25.90 -25.08
C GLY A 47 9.47 26.59 -23.71
N GLY A 48 10.26 26.06 -22.76
CA GLY A 48 10.35 26.59 -21.39
C GLY A 48 9.27 26.10 -20.42
N THR A 49 8.37 25.24 -20.89
CA THR A 49 7.37 24.53 -20.07
C THR A 49 7.56 23.01 -20.22
N PHE A 50 6.67 22.22 -19.59
CA PHE A 50 6.59 20.78 -19.79
C PHE A 50 5.26 20.38 -20.42
N MET A 51 5.32 19.42 -21.34
CA MET A 51 4.16 18.66 -21.80
C MET A 51 4.09 17.33 -21.04
N GLN A 52 2.88 16.94 -20.67
CA GLN A 52 2.58 15.75 -19.90
C GLN A 52 1.92 14.69 -20.80
N TYR A 53 2.41 13.46 -20.72
CA TYR A 53 1.78 12.30 -21.35
C TYR A 53 1.45 11.26 -20.29
N LYS A 54 0.16 11.07 -20.01
CA LYS A 54 -0.33 10.00 -19.15
C LYS A 54 -0.37 8.70 -19.94
N LEU A 55 0.29 7.67 -19.41
CA LEU A 55 0.52 6.40 -20.09
C LEU A 55 0.23 5.27 -19.12
N THR A 56 -0.22 4.14 -19.66
CA THR A 56 -0.56 2.95 -18.87
C THR A 56 0.27 1.78 -19.39
N CYS A 57 0.90 1.05 -18.48
CA CYS A 57 1.64 -0.17 -18.83
C CYS A 57 0.69 -1.25 -19.39
N PRO A 58 1.15 -2.14 -20.29
CA PRO A 58 0.37 -3.29 -20.75
C PRO A 58 -0.20 -4.13 -19.60
N LEU A 59 -1.28 -4.86 -19.86
CA LEU A 59 -1.88 -5.78 -18.88
C LEU A 59 -0.83 -6.78 -18.38
N GLY A 60 -0.80 -7.01 -17.07
CA GLY A 60 0.18 -7.91 -16.42
C GLY A 60 1.57 -7.31 -16.20
N SER A 61 1.79 -6.03 -16.50
CA SER A 61 3.05 -5.33 -16.23
C SER A 61 2.82 -4.09 -15.36
N VAL A 62 3.83 -3.71 -14.59
CA VAL A 62 3.81 -2.57 -13.66
C VAL A 62 4.88 -1.56 -14.05
N TYR A 63 4.65 -0.27 -13.84
CA TYR A 63 5.68 0.73 -14.07
C TYR A 63 6.78 0.66 -13.00
N SER A 64 8.01 0.39 -13.44
CA SER A 64 9.22 0.44 -12.62
C SER A 64 9.82 1.84 -12.60
N HIS A 65 9.85 2.47 -11.42
CA HIS A 65 10.51 3.75 -11.23
C HIS A 65 12.03 3.64 -11.26
N VAL A 66 12.57 2.44 -11.01
CA VAL A 66 14.01 2.16 -11.05
C VAL A 66 14.48 2.01 -12.50
N GLU A 67 13.77 1.18 -13.28
CA GLU A 67 14.11 0.94 -14.69
C GLU A 67 13.53 2.01 -15.63
N GLN A 68 12.64 2.86 -15.13
CA GLN A 68 11.93 3.90 -15.90
C GLN A 68 11.08 3.33 -17.06
N GLN A 69 10.61 2.08 -16.92
CA GLN A 69 9.85 1.33 -17.94
C GLN A 69 8.85 0.36 -17.30
N CYS A 70 7.96 -0.21 -18.11
CA CYS A 70 7.07 -1.27 -17.66
C CYS A 70 7.84 -2.58 -17.51
N THR A 71 7.64 -3.29 -16.39
CA THR A 71 8.28 -4.58 -16.12
C THR A 71 7.24 -5.63 -15.76
N THR A 72 7.53 -6.88 -16.13
CA THR A 72 6.79 -8.08 -15.72
C THR A 72 7.56 -8.89 -14.68
N SER A 73 8.66 -8.33 -14.14
CA SER A 73 9.48 -9.02 -13.15
C SER A 73 8.69 -9.29 -11.88
N THR A 74 8.78 -10.51 -11.35
CA THR A 74 8.17 -10.88 -10.06
C THR A 74 8.93 -10.27 -8.87
N SER A 75 10.20 -9.91 -9.08
CA SER A 75 11.05 -9.27 -8.06
C SER A 75 10.68 -7.81 -7.79
N TYR A 76 9.82 -7.21 -8.62
CA TYR A 76 9.36 -5.84 -8.48
C TYR A 76 7.84 -5.76 -8.64
N ARG A 77 7.13 -5.37 -7.59
CA ARG A 77 5.65 -5.41 -7.59
C ARG A 77 5.03 -4.24 -6.84
N CYS A 78 3.84 -3.84 -7.28
CA CYS A 78 3.04 -2.83 -6.60
C CYS A 78 2.54 -3.35 -5.24
N LEU A 79 2.46 -2.46 -4.25
CA LEU A 79 1.82 -2.72 -2.96
C LEU A 79 0.74 -1.66 -2.67
N PRO A 80 -0.46 -1.77 -3.27
CA PRO A 80 -1.49 -0.74 -3.15
C PRO A 80 -2.02 -0.57 -1.72
N SER A 81 -1.91 -1.60 -0.87
CA SER A 81 -2.35 -1.55 0.52
C SER A 81 -1.28 -1.05 1.51
N TYR A 82 -0.05 -0.83 1.06
CA TYR A 82 1.03 -0.34 1.93
C TYR A 82 0.97 1.18 2.02
N VAL A 83 0.85 1.70 3.25
CA VAL A 83 0.78 3.14 3.51
C VAL A 83 2.18 3.71 3.70
N CYS A 84 2.54 4.64 2.83
CA CYS A 84 3.81 5.36 2.91
C CYS A 84 3.67 6.63 3.74
N ASN A 85 4.45 6.75 4.81
CA ASN A 85 4.55 7.99 5.59
C ASN A 85 5.52 9.00 4.97
N ASN A 86 6.61 8.50 4.38
CA ASN A 86 7.64 9.29 3.73
C ASN A 86 8.09 8.60 2.43
N THR A 87 8.64 9.38 1.51
CA THR A 87 9.32 8.85 0.32
C THR A 87 10.68 8.27 0.72
N GLY A 88 11.08 7.16 0.10
CA GLY A 88 12.34 6.47 0.40
C GLY A 88 12.23 4.96 0.30
N SER A 89 13.30 4.28 0.71
CA SER A 89 13.36 2.82 0.80
C SER A 89 13.34 2.41 2.27
N PHE A 90 12.53 1.40 2.59
CA PHE A 90 12.28 0.94 3.95
C PHE A 90 12.39 -0.56 4.06
N GLN A 91 12.68 -1.04 5.26
CA GLN A 91 12.75 -2.47 5.54
C GLN A 91 11.40 -3.12 5.27
N ASP A 92 11.43 -4.27 4.60
CA ASP A 92 10.27 -5.13 4.49
C ASP A 92 10.17 -6.01 5.75
N SER A 93 9.29 -5.66 6.68
CA SER A 93 9.08 -6.41 7.92
C SER A 93 8.59 -7.84 7.70
N MET A 94 8.05 -8.15 6.52
CA MET A 94 7.60 -9.49 6.15
C MET A 94 8.72 -10.34 5.54
N ASN A 95 9.93 -9.79 5.37
CA ASN A 95 11.10 -10.51 4.87
C ASN A 95 12.16 -10.66 5.97
N GLU A 96 12.25 -11.85 6.54
CA GLU A 96 13.17 -12.17 7.64
C GLU A 96 14.64 -12.11 7.24
N ASN A 97 14.95 -12.31 5.96
CA ASN A 97 16.32 -12.33 5.44
C ASN A 97 16.77 -10.96 4.90
N CYS A 98 15.96 -9.91 5.03
CA CYS A 98 16.19 -8.58 4.46
C CYS A 98 16.52 -8.58 2.95
N THR A 99 16.13 -9.61 2.20
CA THR A 99 16.43 -9.73 0.76
C THR A 99 15.46 -8.92 -0.10
N SER A 100 14.50 -8.23 0.53
CA SER A 100 13.59 -7.31 -0.13
C SER A 100 13.33 -6.07 0.71
N PHE A 101 12.89 -5.02 0.05
CA PHE A 101 12.60 -3.73 0.66
C PHE A 101 11.38 -3.09 0.02
N ILE A 102 10.80 -2.12 0.73
CA ILE A 102 9.66 -1.35 0.26
C ILE A 102 10.13 0.04 -0.17
N SER A 103 9.91 0.40 -1.44
CA SER A 103 10.14 1.74 -1.96
C SER A 103 8.84 2.52 -2.00
N CYS A 104 8.77 3.58 -1.22
CA CYS A 104 7.74 4.61 -1.33
C CYS A 104 8.18 5.65 -2.33
N VAL A 105 7.51 5.69 -3.47
CA VAL A 105 7.92 6.50 -4.62
C VAL A 105 6.96 7.66 -4.81
N GLN A 106 7.52 8.86 -4.89
CA GLN A 106 6.80 10.08 -5.19
C GLN A 106 6.36 10.08 -6.66
N GLY A 107 5.06 10.23 -6.89
CA GLY A 107 4.50 10.56 -8.20
C GLY A 107 4.34 12.06 -8.40
N LEU A 108 3.61 12.46 -9.44
CA LEU A 108 3.20 13.85 -9.61
C LEU A 108 2.09 14.22 -8.61
N SER A 109 1.96 15.49 -8.22
CA SER A 109 0.88 15.96 -7.31
C SER A 109 0.88 15.29 -5.93
N ASP A 110 2.06 15.20 -5.31
CA ASP A 110 2.30 14.81 -3.92
C ASP A 110 1.79 13.42 -3.49
N PHE A 111 1.30 12.58 -4.40
CA PHE A 111 0.94 11.21 -4.06
C PHE A 111 2.19 10.31 -3.96
N VAL A 112 2.12 9.34 -3.04
CA VAL A 112 3.20 8.36 -2.83
C VAL A 112 2.63 6.96 -3.00
N THR A 113 3.34 6.11 -3.74
CA THR A 113 2.95 4.71 -3.98
C THR A 113 4.06 3.74 -3.63
N ALA A 114 3.71 2.64 -2.97
CA ALA A 114 4.66 1.64 -2.52
C ALA A 114 4.91 0.56 -3.58
N ARG A 115 6.18 0.16 -3.73
CA ARG A 115 6.58 -1.07 -4.41
C ARG A 115 7.45 -1.92 -3.52
N LYS A 116 7.34 -3.23 -3.67
CA LYS A 116 8.31 -4.17 -3.12
C LYS A 116 9.32 -4.54 -4.20
N SER A 117 10.60 -4.46 -3.85
CA SER A 117 11.73 -4.81 -4.70
C SER A 117 12.61 -5.82 -3.99
N GLU A 118 13.16 -6.78 -4.73
CA GLU A 118 14.22 -7.67 -4.22
C GLU A 118 15.58 -7.03 -4.40
N CYS A 119 16.47 -7.26 -3.44
CA CYS A 119 17.87 -6.90 -3.59
C CYS A 119 18.54 -7.79 -4.64
N PRO A 120 19.62 -7.30 -5.28
CA PRO A 120 20.50 -8.14 -6.09
C PRO A 120 20.97 -9.38 -5.33
N ALA A 121 21.37 -10.42 -6.07
CA ALA A 121 21.84 -11.67 -5.47
C ALA A 121 22.96 -11.42 -4.44
N SER A 122 22.86 -12.08 -3.28
CA SER A 122 23.81 -11.96 -2.16
C SER A 122 23.95 -10.55 -1.55
N GLN A 123 22.90 -9.73 -1.68
CA GLN A 123 22.78 -8.46 -0.97
C GLN A 123 21.58 -8.45 -0.04
N VAL A 124 21.69 -7.65 1.02
CA VAL A 124 20.64 -7.42 2.02
C VAL A 124 20.35 -5.93 2.13
N PHE A 125 19.09 -5.59 2.39
CA PHE A 125 18.68 -4.21 2.56
C PHE A 125 19.15 -3.66 3.91
N SER A 126 19.91 -2.56 3.88
CA SER A 126 20.29 -1.78 5.06
C SER A 126 19.29 -0.63 5.27
N PRO A 127 18.48 -0.63 6.35
CA PRO A 127 17.50 0.43 6.59
C PRO A 127 18.14 1.78 6.93
N GLY A 128 19.35 1.78 7.50
CA GLY A 128 20.08 3.00 7.83
C GLY A 128 20.59 3.73 6.59
N GLU A 129 21.04 2.98 5.58
CA GLU A 129 21.56 3.54 4.32
C GLU A 129 20.46 3.68 3.25
N GLY A 130 19.33 2.98 3.40
CA GLY A 130 18.23 2.99 2.44
C GLY A 130 18.54 2.27 1.13
N ILE A 131 19.55 1.38 1.12
CA ILE A 131 20.04 0.67 -0.07
C ILE A 131 20.37 -0.79 0.24
N CYS A 132 20.47 -1.61 -0.81
CA CYS A 132 21.00 -2.96 -0.72
C CYS A 132 22.53 -2.91 -0.63
N VAL A 133 23.09 -3.60 0.36
CA VAL A 133 24.51 -3.69 0.64
C VAL A 133 24.94 -5.14 0.74
N ASN A 134 26.24 -5.41 0.79
CA ASN A 134 26.72 -6.77 1.00
C ASN A 134 26.41 -7.25 2.43
N GLU A 135 26.19 -8.56 2.62
CA GLU A 135 25.99 -9.16 3.95
C GLU A 135 27.17 -8.92 4.91
N THR A 136 28.37 -8.66 4.40
CA THR A 136 29.53 -8.28 5.23
C THR A 136 29.44 -6.85 5.78
N GLU A 137 28.67 -5.97 5.13
CA GLU A 137 28.53 -4.55 5.49
C GLU A 137 27.35 -4.32 6.44
N TYR A 138 26.29 -5.13 6.30
CA TYR A 138 25.13 -5.09 7.18
C TYR A 138 24.65 -6.50 7.49
N ILE A 139 24.58 -6.82 8.78
CA ILE A 139 23.99 -8.07 9.25
C ILE A 139 22.49 -7.83 9.44
N CYS A 140 21.68 -8.48 8.60
CA CYS A 140 20.23 -8.44 8.72
C CYS A 140 19.79 -8.90 10.11
N LYS A 141 18.96 -8.08 10.74
CA LYS A 141 18.23 -8.45 11.95
C LYS A 141 16.76 -8.57 11.56
N PRO A 142 16.16 -9.76 11.63
CA PRO A 142 14.72 -9.87 11.47
C PRO A 142 14.05 -9.00 12.53
N ALA A 143 12.96 -8.34 12.16
CA ALA A 143 12.13 -7.59 13.10
C ALA A 143 11.40 -8.59 14.02
N ILE A 144 12.10 -9.10 15.04
CA ILE A 144 11.46 -9.83 16.13
C ILE A 144 10.84 -8.77 17.04
N GLU A 145 9.58 -8.41 16.79
CA GLU A 145 8.75 -7.85 17.86
C GLU A 145 7.99 -8.99 18.54
N THR A 146 8.60 -9.54 19.58
CA THR A 146 7.87 -10.22 20.66
C THR A 146 8.60 -9.95 21.96
N THR A 147 8.45 -8.73 22.47
CA THR A 147 8.60 -8.50 23.91
C THR A 147 7.30 -8.95 24.56
N THR A 148 7.25 -10.21 24.99
CA THR A 148 6.27 -10.65 25.98
C THR A 148 6.44 -9.79 27.23
N VAL A 149 5.52 -8.85 27.44
CA VAL A 149 5.40 -8.13 28.69
C VAL A 149 4.85 -9.11 29.72
N THR A 150 5.74 -9.65 30.54
CA THR A 150 5.36 -10.38 31.76
C THR A 150 4.86 -9.35 32.77
N PHE A 151 3.55 -9.26 32.96
CA PHE A 151 2.97 -8.55 34.09
C PHE A 151 3.12 -9.43 35.33
N GLU A 152 4.10 -9.15 36.19
CA GLU A 152 4.07 -9.64 37.57
C GLU A 152 2.95 -8.92 38.31
N VAL A 153 1.89 -9.65 38.65
CA VAL A 153 0.86 -9.17 39.57
C VAL A 153 1.37 -9.45 40.99
N THR A 154 1.88 -8.41 41.65
CA THR A 154 2.23 -8.47 43.08
C THR A 154 0.97 -8.24 43.90
N GLU A 155 0.37 -9.32 44.42
CA GLU A 155 -0.68 -9.25 45.43
C GLU A 155 -0.10 -8.73 46.75
N LEU A 156 -0.53 -7.53 47.17
CA LEU A 156 -0.23 -6.98 48.49
C LEU A 156 -1.43 -7.20 49.41
N SER A 157 -1.26 -8.11 50.38
CA SER A 157 -2.22 -8.36 51.45
C SER A 157 -2.14 -7.26 52.51
N THR A 158 -3.28 -6.64 52.84
CA THR A 158 -3.48 -5.93 54.11
C THR A 158 -4.79 -6.36 54.75
N ALA A 159 -4.71 -6.64 56.05
CA ALA A 159 -5.76 -7.18 56.90
C ALA A 159 -6.40 -6.09 57.79
N GLY A 160 -7.66 -6.32 58.17
CA GLY A 160 -8.42 -5.66 59.25
C GLY A 160 -9.41 -4.58 58.76
N SER A 161 -10.67 -4.48 59.19
CA SER A 161 -11.44 -5.11 60.27
C SER A 161 -12.96 -4.84 60.09
N GLU A 162 -13.79 -5.85 60.39
CA GLU A 162 -15.09 -5.81 61.12
C GLU A 162 -16.23 -4.84 60.69
N ASN A 163 -17.31 -5.37 60.08
CA ASN A 163 -18.57 -5.78 60.76
C ASN A 163 -19.83 -5.78 59.86
N ALA A 164 -20.68 -6.76 60.16
CA ALA A 164 -22.15 -6.77 60.14
C ALA A 164 -22.94 -7.43 58.98
N ILE A 165 -23.43 -8.65 59.29
CA ILE A 165 -24.80 -9.22 59.12
C ILE A 165 -25.49 -9.06 57.75
N ASP A 166 -25.71 -10.14 56.99
CA ASP A 166 -26.96 -10.94 57.05
C ASP A 166 -27.01 -12.06 55.99
N SER A 167 -27.59 -13.15 56.44
CA SER A 167 -28.07 -14.41 55.88
C SER A 167 -28.65 -14.38 54.45
N PHE A 168 -28.39 -15.40 53.63
CA PHE A 168 -29.39 -16.43 53.21
C PHE A 168 -28.86 -17.37 52.10
N GLN A 169 -28.89 -18.66 52.42
CA GLN A 169 -29.12 -19.87 51.60
C GLN A 169 -28.53 -20.01 50.18
N GLY A 170 -27.73 -21.06 50.03
CA GLY A 170 -27.34 -21.60 48.73
C GLY A 170 -28.42 -22.44 48.06
N SER A 171 -28.15 -22.75 46.79
CA SER A 171 -28.54 -23.99 46.12
C SER A 171 -27.60 -24.24 44.95
N ARG A 172 -26.80 -25.30 45.10
CA ARG A 172 -26.20 -26.14 44.06
C ARG A 172 -27.34 -26.75 43.24
N GLU A 173 -27.29 -26.76 41.89
CA GLU A 173 -27.65 -27.88 40.97
C GLU A 173 -27.13 -27.61 39.52
N THR A 174 -26.99 -28.69 38.78
CA THR A 174 -26.10 -29.04 37.65
C THR A 174 -26.63 -28.70 36.22
N PRO A 175 -25.88 -28.96 35.11
CA PRO A 175 -26.16 -28.45 33.77
C PRO A 175 -27.19 -29.29 33.00
N LEU A 176 -27.92 -28.66 32.08
CA LEU A 176 -28.86 -29.33 31.17
C LEU A 176 -28.46 -29.12 29.71
N ASN A 177 -28.40 -30.23 29.00
CA ASN A 177 -28.09 -30.41 27.59
C ASN A 177 -29.40 -30.73 26.83
N SER A 178 -29.68 -30.09 25.68
CA SER A 178 -30.62 -30.55 24.62
C SER A 178 -30.51 -29.60 23.42
N VAL A 179 -30.06 -29.98 22.21
CA VAL A 179 -30.64 -30.87 21.17
C VAL A 179 -32.00 -30.42 20.61
N GLY A 180 -31.95 -30.01 19.32
CA GLY A 180 -33.02 -30.03 18.30
C GLY A 180 -33.86 -28.75 18.13
N ASP A 181 -34.44 -28.40 16.99
CA ASP A 181 -34.34 -28.77 15.55
C ASP A 181 -35.35 -27.87 14.76
N VAL A 182 -35.16 -27.74 13.44
CA VAL A 182 -36.08 -27.36 12.33
C VAL A 182 -36.72 -25.95 12.23
N ARG A 183 -36.44 -25.27 11.09
CA ARG A 183 -37.38 -24.79 10.03
C ARG A 183 -36.69 -23.70 9.19
N SER A 184 -36.07 -24.02 8.05
CA SER A 184 -36.64 -24.24 6.70
C SER A 184 -37.38 -23.02 6.13
N ASN A 185 -36.77 -22.38 5.13
CA ASN A 185 -37.44 -21.61 4.07
C ASN A 185 -36.56 -21.62 2.81
N VAL A 186 -36.74 -22.65 1.99
CA VAL A 186 -36.33 -22.71 0.58
C VAL A 186 -37.57 -22.40 -0.25
N PHE A 187 -37.52 -21.36 -1.09
CA PHE A 187 -38.56 -21.02 -2.05
C PHE A 187 -38.02 -21.26 -3.47
N ILE A 188 -38.56 -22.29 -4.14
CA ILE A 188 -38.54 -22.55 -5.59
C ILE A 188 -40.00 -22.28 -6.01
N VAL A 189 -40.44 -21.72 -7.14
CA VAL A 189 -40.09 -21.73 -8.57
C VAL A 189 -40.84 -20.52 -9.19
N ILE A 190 -40.52 -20.09 -10.41
CA ILE A 190 -41.46 -20.07 -11.56
C ILE A 190 -40.70 -19.60 -12.80
N VAL A 191 -40.88 -20.39 -13.86
CA VAL A 191 -40.46 -20.22 -15.25
C VAL A 191 -41.39 -19.23 -15.95
N MET A 192 -40.84 -18.28 -16.71
CA MET A 192 -41.47 -17.65 -17.88
C MET A 192 -40.39 -17.36 -18.92
#